data_AF-A0A536CIE6-F1
#
_entry.id   AF-A0A536CIE6-F1
#
_cell.length_a   1.000
_cell.length_b   1.000
_cell.length_c   1.000
_cell.angle_alpha   90.00
_cell.angle_beta   90.00
_cell.angle_gamma   90.00
#
_symmetry.space_group_name_H-M   'P 1'
#
loop_
_entity.id
_entity.type
_entity.pdbx_description
1 polymer ?
#
loop_
_entity_poly.entity_id
_entity_poly.type
_entity_poly.pdbx_seq_one_letter_code
_entity_poly.pdbx_strand_id
1 'polypeptide(L)'
;MVDAEAIYRQLTPGSRAIHEQAVRVMPGGTTRTTTYFDPYPLYITRGEGCRIWDADGIERIDMLGNYTAMILGHAHPKVVEAIRKQAALGTGFAAANPVEVQLAELLCERVPSLEAVRFCNSGTEATMFAMRLARAFTGRPKIARIEGGYHGTHDYAEVSTHPDVDRAGPPDAPIAQADSIGTPSWALEQTVVLPFNNPDAAEAIIRREAGGLAAVILEPIIGAGGVIAATPAYLERLRSVTAELSILLIFDEVISLRVAPGGAQELYGVMPDLTTLGKIIGGGLPVAAFGGRADVMELLDPRRKPNLAQGGTYNGNPLGMAAGLAAMTELTPDVYQDLNRKGARVCEQLTEVLATHGVRAQVNGVGSLFAIHFTDQPVVDYRTKASSDQKVTHE
;
A
#
# COMPACT_ATOMS: atom_id res chain seq x y z
N MET A 1 -16.92 6.33 33.64
CA MET A 1 -16.12 6.07 32.42
C MET A 1 -14.73 5.71 32.89
N VAL A 2 -14.17 4.63 32.35
CA VAL A 2 -12.76 4.29 32.57
C VAL A 2 -11.93 5.26 31.73
N ASP A 3 -10.96 5.93 32.33
CA ASP A 3 -10.04 6.80 31.61
C ASP A 3 -9.01 5.92 30.86
N ALA A 4 -9.25 5.71 29.57
CA ALA A 4 -8.43 4.85 28.73
C ALA A 4 -6.98 5.35 28.63
N GLU A 5 -6.77 6.67 28.60
CA GLU A 5 -5.44 7.26 28.57
C GLU A 5 -4.71 7.04 29.90
N ALA A 6 -5.38 7.21 31.04
CA ALA A 6 -4.77 6.95 32.34
C ALA A 6 -4.35 5.48 32.49
N ILE A 7 -5.19 4.54 32.04
CA ILE A 7 -4.84 3.11 32.01
C ILE A 7 -3.65 2.88 31.08
N TYR A 8 -3.68 3.43 29.86
CA TYR A 8 -2.57 3.32 28.92
C TYR A 8 -1.27 3.78 29.56
N ARG A 9 -1.24 4.99 30.14
CA ARG A 9 -0.06 5.54 30.80
C ARG A 9 0.45 4.71 31.97
N GLN A 10 -0.46 4.12 32.75
CA GLN A 10 -0.11 3.26 33.86
C GLN A 10 0.54 1.95 33.40
N LEU A 11 0.06 1.40 32.28
CA LEU A 11 0.54 0.12 31.74
C LEU A 11 1.82 0.26 30.91
N THR A 12 2.17 1.45 30.43
CA THR A 12 3.29 1.64 29.49
C THR A 12 4.41 2.61 29.95
N PRO A 13 4.87 2.58 31.22
CA PRO A 13 5.86 3.54 31.73
C PRO A 13 7.24 3.45 31.04
N GLY A 14 7.66 2.28 30.59
CA GLY A 14 8.88 2.04 29.82
C GLY A 14 8.81 2.63 28.42
N SER A 15 7.70 2.42 27.72
CA SER A 15 7.45 3.07 26.42
C SER A 15 7.48 4.60 26.54
N ARG A 16 6.91 5.16 27.61
CA ARG A 16 7.00 6.60 27.93
C ARG A 16 8.44 7.07 28.08
N ALA A 17 9.23 6.38 28.89
CA ALA A 17 10.61 6.76 29.16
C ALA A 17 11.47 6.77 27.88
N ILE A 18 11.26 5.80 26.99
CA ILE A 18 11.94 5.78 25.68
C ILE A 18 11.47 6.95 24.82
N HIS A 19 10.16 7.26 24.81
CA HIS A 19 9.64 8.40 24.06
C HIS A 19 10.24 9.74 24.51
N GLU A 20 10.37 9.95 25.82
CA GLU A 20 10.98 11.16 26.39
C GLU A 20 12.47 11.32 25.99
N GLN A 21 13.17 10.21 25.73
CA GLN A 21 14.51 10.24 25.15
C GLN A 21 14.45 10.53 23.65
N ALA A 22 13.53 9.88 22.93
CA ALA A 22 13.35 10.01 21.49
C ALA A 22 13.06 11.46 21.07
N VAL A 23 12.20 12.17 21.80
CA VAL A 23 11.84 13.58 21.54
C VAL A 23 13.06 14.52 21.51
N ARG A 24 14.15 14.17 22.21
CA ARG A 24 15.37 14.98 22.25
C ARG A 24 16.15 14.96 20.94
N VAL A 25 15.96 13.91 20.13
CA VAL A 25 16.77 13.64 18.94
C VAL A 25 15.95 13.37 17.68
N MET A 26 14.65 13.14 17.80
CA MET A 26 13.69 12.98 16.71
C MET A 26 12.52 13.95 16.94
N PRO A 27 12.13 14.78 15.96
CA PRO A 27 10.97 15.67 16.09
C PRO A 27 9.72 14.87 16.50
N GLY A 28 9.11 15.24 17.64
CA GLY A 28 7.96 14.51 18.19
C GLY A 28 8.25 13.06 18.58
N GLY A 29 9.52 12.67 18.74
CA GLY A 29 9.93 11.32 19.14
C GLY A 29 9.61 10.23 18.12
N THR A 30 9.34 10.59 16.85
CA THR A 30 8.99 9.65 15.78
C THR A 30 9.78 9.92 14.50
N THR A 31 10.02 8.86 13.72
CA THR A 31 10.55 8.95 12.35
C THR A 31 9.53 8.53 11.28
N ARG A 32 8.34 8.10 11.70
CA ARG A 32 7.25 7.64 10.83
C ARG A 32 5.93 8.12 11.42
N THR A 33 5.28 9.07 10.74
CA THR A 33 4.05 9.71 11.22
C THR A 33 2.96 8.70 11.59
N THR A 34 2.81 7.64 10.79
CA THR A 34 1.78 6.62 10.98
C THR A 34 1.93 5.80 12.27
N THR A 35 3.11 5.75 12.89
CA THR A 35 3.30 5.02 14.15
C THR A 35 3.17 5.88 15.39
N TYR A 36 2.93 7.19 15.24
CA TYR A 36 2.70 8.09 16.35
C TYR A 36 1.21 8.17 16.68
N PHE A 37 0.89 8.19 17.97
CA PHE A 37 -0.42 8.56 18.49
C PHE A 37 -0.23 9.17 19.88
N ASP A 38 -1.15 10.05 20.29
CA ASP A 38 -1.12 10.63 21.62
C ASP A 38 -1.53 9.60 22.69
N PRO A 39 -0.94 9.64 23.89
CA PRO A 39 0.04 10.63 24.34
C PRO A 39 1.50 10.30 23.99
N TYR A 40 1.78 9.08 23.58
CA TYR A 40 3.06 8.59 23.06
C TYR A 40 2.86 7.16 22.53
N PRO A 41 3.65 6.70 21.54
CA PRO A 41 3.48 5.37 20.97
C PRO A 41 4.05 4.25 21.85
N LEU A 42 3.58 3.02 21.62
CA LEU A 42 4.21 1.81 22.16
C LEU A 42 5.60 1.61 21.52
N TYR A 43 6.58 1.23 22.33
CA TYR A 43 7.89 0.80 21.83
C TYR A 43 7.95 -0.72 21.81
N ILE A 44 7.86 -1.33 20.62
CA ILE A 44 7.90 -2.78 20.46
C ILE A 44 9.34 -3.29 20.50
N THR A 45 9.60 -4.29 21.32
CA THR A 45 10.96 -4.85 21.54
C THR A 45 11.14 -6.23 20.93
N ARG A 46 10.05 -6.99 20.78
CA ARG A 46 10.08 -8.36 20.24
C ARG A 46 8.80 -8.67 19.49
N GLY A 47 8.91 -9.53 18.47
CA GLY A 47 7.77 -10.19 17.84
C GLY A 47 8.06 -11.65 17.55
N GLU A 48 7.04 -12.50 17.63
CA GLU A 48 7.09 -13.93 17.31
C GLU A 48 5.72 -14.41 16.84
N GLY A 49 5.64 -14.98 15.64
CA GLY A 49 4.36 -15.39 15.05
C GLY A 49 3.40 -14.20 14.93
N CYS A 50 2.19 -14.34 15.44
CA CYS A 50 1.19 -13.25 15.45
C CYS A 50 1.26 -12.35 16.70
N ARG A 51 2.35 -12.41 17.49
CA ARG A 51 2.45 -11.72 18.77
C ARG A 51 3.61 -10.73 18.80
N ILE A 52 3.40 -9.64 19.54
CA ILE A 52 4.41 -8.61 19.82
C ILE A 52 4.47 -8.31 21.32
N TRP A 53 5.65 -7.93 21.80
CA TRP A 53 5.90 -7.47 23.17
C TRP A 53 6.44 -6.05 23.12
N ASP A 54 5.87 -5.17 23.94
CA ASP A 54 6.38 -3.80 24.11
C ASP A 54 7.56 -3.75 25.11
N ALA A 55 8.09 -2.54 25.34
CA ALA A 55 9.16 -2.26 26.29
C ALA A 55 8.77 -2.51 27.75
N ASP A 56 7.48 -2.65 28.00
CA ASP A 56 6.88 -2.94 29.31
C ASP A 56 6.60 -4.44 29.50
N GLY A 57 6.93 -5.26 28.50
CA GLY A 57 6.74 -6.71 28.50
C GLY A 57 5.30 -7.15 28.23
N ILE A 58 4.41 -6.23 27.84
CA ILE A 58 3.01 -6.55 27.56
C ILE A 58 2.90 -7.18 26.18
N GLU A 59 2.39 -8.41 26.18
CA GLU A 59 2.10 -9.18 24.98
C GLU A 59 0.79 -8.73 24.32
N ARG A 60 0.79 -8.58 23.00
CA ARG A 60 -0.42 -8.32 22.19
C ARG A 60 -0.45 -9.19 20.96
N ILE A 61 -1.66 -9.50 20.49
CA ILE A 61 -1.85 -10.06 19.16
C ILE A 61 -1.71 -8.92 18.14
N ASP A 62 -0.79 -9.07 17.19
CA ASP A 62 -0.56 -8.08 16.14
C ASP A 62 -1.47 -8.35 14.94
N MET A 63 -2.48 -7.49 14.79
CA MET A 63 -3.40 -7.47 13.65
C MET A 63 -3.03 -6.39 12.62
N LEU A 64 -1.97 -5.62 12.86
CA LEU A 64 -1.49 -4.58 11.96
C LEU A 64 -0.38 -5.11 11.04
N GLY A 65 0.54 -5.93 11.57
CA GLY A 65 1.58 -6.61 10.82
C GLY A 65 2.48 -5.64 10.05
N ASN A 66 2.92 -4.56 10.71
CA ASN A 66 3.63 -3.43 10.08
C ASN A 66 2.91 -2.90 8.83
N TYR A 67 1.63 -2.57 8.98
CA TYR A 67 0.75 -2.17 7.89
C TYR A 67 0.76 -3.21 6.77
N THR A 68 0.42 -4.47 7.08
CA THR A 68 0.25 -5.61 6.17
C THR A 68 1.53 -6.28 5.64
N ALA A 69 2.72 -5.71 5.88
CA ALA A 69 3.98 -6.27 5.37
C ALA A 69 4.37 -7.61 6.00
N MET A 70 4.05 -7.83 7.27
CA MET A 70 4.39 -9.05 8.01
C MET A 70 3.31 -10.12 7.85
N ILE A 71 3.02 -10.53 6.62
CA ILE A 71 1.95 -11.51 6.31
C ILE A 71 2.18 -12.89 6.93
N LEU A 72 3.44 -13.32 7.08
CA LEU A 72 3.82 -14.55 7.77
C LEU A 72 4.02 -14.36 9.29
N GLY A 73 3.69 -13.17 9.82
CA GLY A 73 3.99 -12.78 11.19
C GLY A 73 5.47 -12.47 11.42
N HIS A 74 5.83 -12.38 12.69
CA HIS A 74 7.15 -11.99 13.15
C HIS A 74 8.10 -13.17 13.28
N ALA A 75 9.37 -12.95 12.92
CA ALA A 75 10.45 -13.93 13.05
C ALA A 75 10.15 -15.30 12.42
N HIS A 76 9.48 -15.32 11.26
CA HIS A 76 9.18 -16.57 10.56
C HIS A 76 10.46 -17.38 10.29
N PRO A 77 10.57 -18.65 10.74
CA PRO A 77 11.85 -19.37 10.75
C PRO A 77 12.52 -19.47 9.38
N LYS A 78 11.75 -19.65 8.32
CA LYS A 78 12.27 -19.75 6.94
C LYS A 78 12.86 -18.43 6.44
N VAL A 79 12.22 -17.31 6.79
CA VAL A 79 12.67 -15.97 6.40
C VAL A 79 13.92 -15.60 7.20
N VAL A 80 13.92 -15.85 8.52
CA VAL A 80 15.08 -15.62 9.39
C VAL A 80 16.29 -16.42 8.91
N GLU A 81 16.11 -17.69 8.56
CA GLU A 81 17.21 -18.52 8.05
C GLU A 81 17.74 -18.02 6.71
N ALA A 82 16.88 -17.59 5.79
CA ALA A 82 17.30 -16.99 4.52
C ALA A 82 18.13 -15.71 4.73
N ILE A 83 17.68 -14.83 5.63
CA ILE A 83 18.41 -13.62 6.02
C ILE A 83 19.77 -13.97 6.60
N ARG A 84 19.84 -14.92 7.54
CA ARG A 84 21.10 -15.33 8.19
C ARG A 84 22.10 -15.90 7.19
N LYS A 85 21.65 -16.79 6.30
CA LYS A 85 22.51 -17.36 5.25
C LYS A 85 23.04 -16.28 4.32
N GLN A 86 22.17 -15.38 3.87
CA GLN A 86 22.60 -14.31 2.95
C GLN A 86 23.53 -13.31 3.63
N ALA A 87 23.27 -12.92 4.88
CA ALA A 87 24.14 -12.01 5.62
C ALA A 87 25.57 -12.53 5.75
N ALA A 88 25.77 -13.85 5.88
CA ALA A 88 27.09 -14.48 5.91
C ALA A 88 27.85 -14.39 4.57
N LEU A 89 27.15 -14.16 3.46
CA LEU A 89 27.71 -14.00 2.11
C LEU A 89 27.90 -12.53 1.72
N GLY A 90 27.32 -11.60 2.47
CA GLY A 90 27.31 -10.17 2.17
C GLY A 90 25.90 -9.63 1.91
N THR A 91 25.69 -8.36 2.24
CA THR A 91 24.38 -7.70 2.25
C THR A 91 24.15 -6.73 1.10
N GLY A 92 25.18 -6.41 0.32
CA GLY A 92 25.10 -5.48 -0.82
C GLY A 92 26.37 -5.49 -1.65
N PHE A 93 26.21 -5.30 -2.96
CA PHE A 93 27.30 -5.29 -3.94
C PHE A 93 27.06 -4.20 -4.98
N ALA A 94 28.13 -3.61 -5.52
CA ALA A 94 28.08 -2.80 -6.73
C ALA A 94 28.11 -3.69 -8.00
N ALA A 95 27.36 -4.80 -7.96
CA ALA A 95 27.29 -5.83 -8.99
C ALA A 95 25.96 -6.58 -8.90
N ALA A 96 25.57 -7.25 -9.99
CA ALA A 96 24.39 -8.11 -10.02
C ALA A 96 24.52 -9.30 -9.07
N ASN A 97 23.40 -9.82 -8.59
CA ASN A 97 23.38 -10.96 -7.67
C ASN A 97 22.30 -11.99 -8.07
N PRO A 98 22.56 -13.31 -7.98
CA PRO A 98 21.63 -14.31 -8.51
C PRO A 98 20.24 -14.33 -7.85
N VAL A 99 20.14 -13.96 -6.56
CA VAL A 99 18.86 -14.03 -5.83
C VAL A 99 17.85 -12.97 -6.28
N GLU A 100 18.31 -11.84 -6.84
CA GLU A 100 17.42 -10.85 -7.44
C GLU A 100 16.70 -11.41 -8.68
N VAL A 101 17.38 -12.26 -9.47
CA VAL A 101 16.79 -12.93 -10.64
C VAL A 101 15.73 -13.93 -10.20
N GLN A 102 16.00 -14.72 -9.17
CA GLN A 102 15.06 -15.72 -8.64
C GLN A 102 13.77 -15.08 -8.12
N LEU A 103 13.88 -13.96 -7.38
CA LEU A 103 12.69 -13.24 -6.92
C LEU A 103 11.95 -12.60 -8.11
N ALA A 104 12.66 -12.06 -9.09
CA ALA A 104 12.03 -11.50 -10.29
C ALA A 104 11.24 -12.55 -11.08
N GLU A 105 11.83 -13.73 -11.32
CA GLU A 105 11.18 -14.87 -11.97
C GLU A 105 9.92 -15.29 -11.21
N LEU A 106 10.00 -15.44 -9.88
CA LEU A 106 8.84 -15.81 -9.06
C LEU A 106 7.70 -14.78 -9.15
N LEU A 107 8.02 -13.48 -9.16
CA LEU A 107 7.01 -12.43 -9.28
C LEU A 107 6.36 -12.41 -10.67
N CYS A 108 7.16 -12.58 -11.73
CA CYS A 108 6.66 -12.68 -13.11
C CYS A 108 5.83 -13.94 -13.35
N GLU A 109 6.16 -15.06 -12.70
CA GLU A 109 5.36 -16.29 -12.77
C GLU A 109 3.99 -16.12 -12.09
N ARG A 110 3.95 -15.42 -10.94
CA ARG A 110 2.74 -15.31 -10.12
C ARG A 110 1.78 -14.23 -10.57
N VAL A 111 2.29 -13.05 -10.93
CA VAL A 111 1.46 -11.87 -11.19
C VAL A 111 1.20 -11.75 -12.68
N PRO A 112 -0.05 -11.95 -13.16
CA PRO A 112 -0.33 -12.12 -14.59
C PRO A 112 0.12 -10.96 -15.50
N SER A 113 0.11 -9.72 -14.99
CA SER A 113 0.54 -8.55 -15.79
C SER A 113 2.05 -8.33 -15.82
N LEU A 114 2.84 -9.02 -15.00
CA LEU A 114 4.28 -8.79 -14.88
C LEU A 114 5.10 -9.59 -15.90
N GLU A 115 5.23 -9.06 -17.11
CA GLU A 115 6.17 -9.61 -18.11
C GLU A 115 7.64 -9.26 -17.79
N ALA A 116 7.87 -8.11 -17.13
CA ALA A 116 9.18 -7.69 -16.63
C ALA A 116 9.04 -6.85 -15.36
N VAL A 117 10.08 -6.84 -14.53
CA VAL A 117 10.08 -6.17 -13.21
C VAL A 117 11.42 -5.49 -12.91
N ARG A 118 11.40 -4.41 -12.12
CA ARG A 118 12.57 -3.82 -11.48
C ARG A 118 12.31 -3.58 -9.99
N PHE A 119 13.35 -3.72 -9.18
CA PHE A 119 13.28 -3.53 -7.73
C PHE A 119 13.61 -2.10 -7.31
N CYS A 120 12.99 -1.70 -6.20
CA CYS A 120 13.16 -0.44 -5.49
C CYS A 120 13.25 -0.72 -3.97
N ASN A 121 13.43 0.31 -3.16
CA ASN A 121 13.60 0.20 -1.70
C ASN A 121 12.30 0.47 -0.92
N SER A 122 11.28 1.04 -1.57
CA SER A 122 9.99 1.34 -0.95
C SER A 122 8.85 1.38 -1.96
N GLY A 123 7.62 1.18 -1.48
CA GLY A 123 6.42 1.35 -2.31
C GLY A 123 6.34 2.74 -2.94
N THR A 124 6.75 3.79 -2.20
CA THR A 124 6.89 5.16 -2.71
C THR A 124 7.81 5.24 -3.93
N GLU A 125 8.95 4.53 -3.93
CA GLU A 125 9.83 4.51 -5.10
C GLU A 125 9.19 3.75 -6.26
N ALA A 126 8.50 2.64 -5.99
CA ALA A 126 7.82 1.87 -7.03
C ALA A 126 6.75 2.70 -7.77
N THR A 127 5.88 3.39 -7.03
CA THR A 127 4.85 4.29 -7.60
C THR A 127 5.49 5.47 -8.33
N MET A 128 6.54 6.07 -7.77
CA MET A 128 7.29 7.13 -8.43
C MET A 128 7.84 6.68 -9.79
N PHE A 129 8.50 5.52 -9.84
CA PHE A 129 9.08 5.04 -11.09
C PHE A 129 8.03 4.56 -12.09
N ALA A 130 6.94 3.94 -11.65
CA ALA A 130 5.83 3.57 -12.53
C ALA A 130 5.19 4.81 -13.21
N MET A 131 4.94 5.88 -12.44
CA MET A 131 4.42 7.13 -13.01
C MET A 131 5.43 7.81 -13.94
N ARG A 132 6.73 7.79 -13.62
CA ARG A 132 7.79 8.30 -14.51
C ARG A 132 7.85 7.49 -15.81
N LEU A 133 7.75 6.17 -15.72
CA LEU A 133 7.75 5.28 -16.87
C LEU A 133 6.54 5.53 -17.78
N ALA A 134 5.35 5.68 -17.20
CA ALA A 134 4.15 5.98 -17.96
C ALA A 134 4.25 7.29 -18.75
N ARG A 135 4.79 8.35 -18.14
CA ARG A 135 5.04 9.62 -18.83
C ARG A 135 6.08 9.47 -19.94
N ALA A 136 7.15 8.72 -19.69
CA ALA A 136 8.18 8.46 -20.71
C ALA A 136 7.62 7.65 -21.89
N PHE A 137 6.73 6.70 -21.63
CA PHE A 137 6.11 5.86 -22.65
C PHE A 137 5.08 6.60 -23.50
N THR A 138 4.22 7.39 -22.88
CA THR A 138 3.12 8.08 -23.56
C THR A 138 3.48 9.46 -24.09
N GLY A 139 4.55 10.08 -23.57
CA GLY A 139 4.89 11.48 -23.83
C GLY A 139 3.92 12.49 -23.19
N ARG A 140 2.98 12.02 -22.36
CA ARG A 140 1.95 12.85 -21.73
C ARG A 140 2.37 13.22 -20.29
N PRO A 141 2.06 14.44 -19.79
CA PRO A 141 2.62 14.90 -18.53
C PRO A 141 1.78 14.55 -17.29
N LYS A 142 0.45 14.42 -17.41
CA LYS A 142 -0.46 14.29 -16.27
C LYS A 142 -0.60 12.84 -15.80
N ILE A 143 -0.90 12.69 -14.51
CA ILE A 143 -1.30 11.42 -13.89
C ILE A 143 -2.67 11.59 -13.26
N ALA A 144 -3.56 10.62 -13.47
CA ALA A 144 -4.82 10.53 -12.75
C ALA A 144 -4.68 9.57 -11.58
N ARG A 145 -5.29 9.91 -10.46
CA ARG A 145 -5.33 9.08 -9.25
C ARG A 145 -6.71 9.13 -8.60
N ILE A 146 -6.93 8.26 -7.64
CA ILE A 146 -8.18 8.21 -6.88
C ILE A 146 -8.15 9.16 -5.69
N GLU A 147 -9.26 9.86 -5.47
CA GLU A 147 -9.51 10.63 -4.24
C GLU A 147 -9.40 9.72 -3.01
N GLY A 148 -8.49 10.04 -2.08
CA GLY A 148 -8.29 9.26 -0.86
C GLY A 148 -7.46 7.98 -1.00
N GLY A 149 -6.93 7.67 -2.19
CA GLY A 149 -5.92 6.61 -2.35
C GLY A 149 -4.59 7.02 -1.72
N TYR A 150 -3.73 6.06 -1.34
CA TYR A 150 -2.38 6.34 -0.82
C TYR A 150 -1.32 5.61 -1.65
N HIS A 151 -0.44 6.38 -2.29
CA HIS A 151 0.59 5.85 -3.21
C HIS A 151 2.02 6.14 -2.74
N GLY A 152 2.22 6.44 -1.46
CA GLY A 152 3.50 6.87 -0.91
C GLY A 152 3.58 8.38 -0.74
N THR A 153 4.81 8.92 -0.76
CA THR A 153 5.10 10.29 -0.27
C THR A 153 5.90 11.13 -1.26
N HIS A 154 5.86 10.80 -2.55
CA HIS A 154 6.41 11.68 -3.59
C HIS A 154 5.34 12.67 -4.07
N ASP A 155 5.72 13.77 -4.72
CA ASP A 155 4.86 14.93 -4.97
C ASP A 155 3.53 14.59 -5.67
N TYR A 156 3.52 13.69 -6.66
CA TYR A 156 2.27 13.22 -7.30
C TYR A 156 1.41 12.31 -6.38
N ALA A 157 2.06 11.51 -5.52
CA ALA A 157 1.42 10.51 -4.66
C ALA A 157 0.85 11.10 -3.38
N GLU A 158 1.15 12.35 -3.02
CA GLU A 158 0.51 12.98 -1.86
C GLU A 158 -0.79 13.71 -2.22
N VAL A 159 -0.97 14.22 -3.45
CA VAL A 159 -2.15 15.01 -3.85
C VAL A 159 -3.47 14.31 -3.57
N SER A 160 -4.35 14.92 -2.76
CA SER A 160 -5.67 14.37 -2.40
C SER A 160 -5.62 12.97 -1.77
N THR A 161 -4.65 12.72 -0.89
CA THR A 161 -4.60 11.50 -0.05
C THR A 161 -5.57 11.57 1.13
N HIS A 162 -5.67 12.72 1.79
CA HIS A 162 -6.62 13.02 2.86
C HIS A 162 -7.29 14.38 2.59
N PRO A 163 -7.96 14.55 1.44
CA PRO A 163 -8.53 15.84 1.08
C PRO A 163 -9.60 16.26 2.10
N ASP A 164 -9.65 17.56 2.38
CA ASP A 164 -10.77 18.17 3.09
C ASP A 164 -12.01 18.09 2.18
N VAL A 165 -13.00 17.30 2.58
CA VAL A 165 -14.19 16.98 1.79
C VAL A 165 -14.98 18.24 1.41
N ASP A 166 -15.02 19.24 2.29
CA ASP A 166 -15.75 20.49 2.06
C ASP A 166 -15.08 21.36 0.97
N ARG A 167 -13.80 21.10 0.71
CA ARG A 167 -12.97 21.83 -0.26
C ARG A 167 -12.57 20.96 -1.45
N ALA A 168 -13.01 19.71 -1.50
CA ALA A 168 -12.63 18.72 -2.51
C ALA A 168 -13.48 18.81 -3.79
N GLY A 169 -14.36 19.80 -3.92
CA GLY A 169 -15.30 19.88 -5.04
C GLY A 169 -16.41 18.84 -4.93
N PRO A 170 -17.30 18.75 -5.93
CA PRO A 170 -18.42 17.82 -5.89
C PRO A 170 -17.97 16.35 -6.00
N PRO A 171 -18.74 15.38 -5.46
CA PRO A 171 -18.36 13.96 -5.46
C PRO A 171 -18.09 13.34 -6.83
N ASP A 172 -18.69 13.88 -7.88
CA ASP A 172 -18.53 13.43 -9.27
C ASP A 172 -17.44 14.18 -10.04
N ALA A 173 -16.89 15.25 -9.47
CA ALA A 173 -15.78 16.00 -10.06
C ALA A 173 -14.83 16.53 -8.97
N PRO A 174 -14.12 15.63 -8.27
CA PRO A 174 -13.20 16.02 -7.22
C PRO A 174 -12.05 16.89 -7.76
N ILE A 175 -11.57 17.82 -6.94
CA ILE A 175 -10.45 18.70 -7.29
C ILE A 175 -9.18 18.31 -6.53
N ALA A 176 -8.03 18.53 -7.18
CA ALA A 176 -6.72 18.30 -6.58
C ALA A 176 -6.51 19.21 -5.35
N GLN A 177 -6.12 18.61 -4.24
CA GLN A 177 -5.77 19.31 -3.01
C GLN A 177 -4.39 18.86 -2.51
N ALA A 178 -3.64 19.78 -1.92
CA ALA A 178 -2.39 19.45 -1.25
C ALA A 178 -2.68 18.68 0.06
N ASP A 179 -1.93 17.62 0.31
CA ASP A 179 -2.01 16.84 1.56
C ASP A 179 -0.92 17.27 2.55
N SER A 180 0.20 17.80 2.04
CA SER A 180 1.33 18.24 2.84
C SER A 180 1.59 19.73 2.68
N ILE A 181 2.15 20.33 3.73
CA ILE A 181 2.77 21.64 3.60
C ILE A 181 3.94 21.55 2.61
N GLY A 182 4.06 22.55 1.73
CA GLY A 182 5.14 22.60 0.74
C GLY A 182 4.89 21.82 -0.56
N THR A 183 3.70 21.23 -0.76
CA THR A 183 3.32 20.66 -2.06
C THR A 183 3.49 21.72 -3.16
N PRO A 184 4.31 21.47 -4.19
CA PRO A 184 4.53 22.45 -5.25
C PRO A 184 3.28 22.55 -6.15
N SER A 185 2.99 23.75 -6.67
CA SER A 185 1.79 23.97 -7.49
C SER A 185 1.72 23.06 -8.72
N TRP A 186 2.88 22.77 -9.33
CA TRP A 186 2.95 21.88 -10.49
C TRP A 186 2.46 20.47 -10.15
N ALA A 187 2.60 19.98 -8.92
CA ALA A 187 2.09 18.66 -8.55
C ALA A 187 0.57 18.62 -8.61
N LEU A 188 -0.10 19.69 -8.16
CA LEU A 188 -1.54 19.87 -8.27
C LEU A 188 -1.99 20.02 -9.74
N GLU A 189 -1.28 20.84 -10.52
CA GLU A 189 -1.58 21.08 -11.94
C GLU A 189 -1.42 19.83 -12.82
N GLN A 190 -0.48 18.95 -12.48
CA GLN A 190 -0.19 17.72 -13.21
C GLN A 190 -0.95 16.49 -12.68
N THR A 191 -1.81 16.66 -11.68
CA THR A 191 -2.58 15.57 -11.09
C THR A 191 -4.08 15.76 -11.34
N VAL A 192 -4.70 14.74 -11.92
CA VAL A 192 -6.15 14.65 -12.09
C VAL A 192 -6.69 13.75 -10.98
N VAL A 193 -7.73 14.18 -10.28
CA VAL A 193 -8.37 13.37 -9.22
C VAL A 193 -9.65 12.75 -9.78
N LEU A 194 -9.82 11.45 -9.54
CA LEU A 194 -10.97 10.67 -9.95
C LEU A 194 -11.77 10.22 -8.73
N PRO A 195 -13.10 10.18 -8.81
CA PRO A 195 -13.92 9.58 -7.78
C PRO A 195 -13.78 8.05 -7.80
N PHE A 196 -13.71 7.43 -6.63
CA PHE A 196 -13.69 5.98 -6.50
C PHE A 196 -15.09 5.39 -6.64
N ASN A 197 -15.22 4.21 -7.24
CA ASN A 197 -16.49 3.49 -7.40
C ASN A 197 -17.62 4.27 -8.12
N ASN A 198 -17.29 5.35 -8.83
CA ASN A 198 -18.20 6.07 -9.74
C ASN A 198 -17.66 5.97 -11.19
N PRO A 199 -18.02 4.90 -11.93
CA PRO A 199 -17.43 4.61 -13.24
C PRO A 199 -17.72 5.69 -14.28
N ASP A 200 -18.94 6.22 -14.32
CA ASP A 200 -19.37 7.20 -15.32
C ASP A 200 -18.64 8.53 -15.14
N ALA A 201 -18.55 9.01 -13.89
CA ALA A 201 -17.83 10.24 -13.58
C ALA A 201 -16.32 10.12 -13.85
N ALA A 202 -15.71 8.99 -13.44
CA ALA A 202 -14.30 8.74 -13.70
C ALA A 202 -14.01 8.67 -15.21
N GLU A 203 -14.83 7.96 -15.98
CA GLU A 203 -14.72 7.91 -17.44
C GLU A 203 -14.83 9.30 -18.07
N ALA A 204 -15.82 10.10 -17.67
CA ALA A 204 -16.01 11.45 -18.20
C ALA A 204 -14.79 12.35 -17.96
N ILE A 205 -14.18 12.28 -16.78
CA ILE A 205 -12.95 13.02 -16.45
C ILE A 205 -11.77 12.51 -17.28
N ILE A 206 -11.57 11.19 -17.36
CA ILE A 206 -10.48 10.58 -18.14
C ILE A 206 -10.56 11.01 -19.61
N ARG A 207 -11.76 10.95 -20.21
CA ARG A 207 -11.98 11.37 -21.60
C ARG A 207 -11.68 12.86 -21.81
N ARG A 208 -12.09 13.71 -20.88
CA ARG A 208 -11.80 15.16 -20.94
C ARG A 208 -10.31 15.45 -20.88
N GLU A 209 -9.56 14.72 -20.05
CA GLU A 209 -8.12 14.93 -19.84
C GLU A 209 -7.23 14.11 -20.78
N ALA A 210 -7.82 13.30 -21.66
CA ALA A 210 -7.15 12.26 -22.45
C ALA A 210 -5.89 12.75 -23.19
N GLY A 211 -5.94 13.96 -23.75
CA GLY A 211 -4.82 14.54 -24.50
C GLY A 211 -3.55 14.77 -23.68
N GLY A 212 -3.67 14.90 -22.36
CA GLY A 212 -2.55 15.14 -21.44
C GLY A 212 -2.28 14.01 -20.45
N LEU A 213 -3.07 12.95 -20.45
CA LEU A 213 -3.06 11.93 -19.40
C LEU A 213 -2.19 10.72 -19.76
N ALA A 214 -1.10 10.51 -19.03
CA ALA A 214 -0.18 9.39 -19.23
C ALA A 214 -0.68 8.09 -18.60
N ALA A 215 -1.21 8.20 -17.38
CA ALA A 215 -1.69 7.05 -16.64
C ALA A 215 -2.83 7.38 -15.70
N VAL A 216 -3.60 6.34 -15.37
CA VAL A 216 -4.47 6.27 -14.19
C VAL A 216 -3.80 5.31 -13.21
N ILE A 217 -3.47 5.77 -12.00
CA ILE A 217 -3.03 4.92 -10.89
C ILE A 217 -4.18 4.73 -9.89
N LEU A 218 -4.33 3.52 -9.38
CA LEU A 218 -5.22 3.24 -8.25
C LEU A 218 -4.78 2.03 -7.43
N GLU A 219 -5.16 2.01 -6.16
CA GLU A 219 -5.22 0.76 -5.38
C GLU A 219 -6.52 0.03 -5.78
N PRO A 220 -6.48 -1.25 -6.22
CA PRO A 220 -7.71 -2.02 -6.46
C PRO A 220 -8.55 -2.21 -5.18
N ILE A 221 -7.87 -2.20 -4.04
CA ILE A 221 -8.45 -2.17 -2.70
C ILE A 221 -7.71 -1.06 -1.96
N ILE A 222 -8.35 0.08 -1.71
CA ILE A 222 -7.75 1.19 -0.95
C ILE A 222 -7.43 0.67 0.45
N GLY A 223 -6.15 0.45 0.74
CA GLY A 223 -5.73 -0.21 1.96
C GLY A 223 -5.67 0.76 3.13
N ALA A 224 -4.78 1.75 3.04
CA ALA A 224 -4.57 2.73 4.11
C ALA A 224 -5.81 3.60 4.39
N GLY A 225 -6.63 3.85 3.37
CA GLY A 225 -7.90 4.59 3.49
C GLY A 225 -9.04 3.79 4.13
N GLY A 226 -8.81 2.55 4.59
CA GLY A 226 -9.78 1.78 5.37
C GLY A 226 -10.38 0.57 4.64
N VAL A 227 -9.56 -0.13 3.86
CA VAL A 227 -9.92 -1.38 3.16
C VAL A 227 -11.20 -1.20 2.33
N ILE A 228 -11.16 -0.29 1.36
CA ILE A 228 -12.31 0.03 0.50
C ILE A 228 -12.09 -0.63 -0.86
N ALA A 229 -12.91 -1.63 -1.18
CA ALA A 229 -12.80 -2.41 -2.41
C ALA A 229 -13.32 -1.64 -3.63
N ALA A 230 -12.60 -1.70 -4.76
CA ALA A 230 -13.20 -1.31 -6.03
C ALA A 230 -14.31 -2.29 -6.42
N THR A 231 -15.37 -1.77 -7.05
CA THR A 231 -16.38 -2.60 -7.69
C THR A 231 -15.82 -3.16 -9.01
N PRO A 232 -16.20 -4.40 -9.40
CA PRO A 232 -15.78 -4.96 -10.69
C PRO A 232 -16.10 -4.04 -11.87
N ALA A 233 -17.32 -3.49 -11.90
CA ALA A 233 -17.75 -2.56 -12.94
C ALA A 233 -16.87 -1.30 -13.04
N TYR A 234 -16.37 -0.80 -11.91
CA TYR A 234 -15.44 0.33 -11.90
C TYR A 234 -14.09 -0.03 -12.52
N LEU A 235 -13.49 -1.16 -12.12
CA LEU A 235 -12.21 -1.60 -12.67
C LEU A 235 -12.29 -1.94 -14.15
N GLU A 236 -13.35 -2.64 -14.57
CA GLU A 236 -13.62 -2.95 -15.98
C GLU A 236 -13.76 -1.67 -16.80
N ARG A 237 -14.51 -0.68 -16.28
CA ARG A 237 -14.69 0.61 -16.95
C ARG A 237 -13.36 1.35 -17.11
N LEU A 238 -12.58 1.46 -16.04
CA LEU A 238 -11.26 2.10 -16.06
C LEU A 238 -10.33 1.40 -17.05
N ARG A 239 -10.29 0.06 -17.06
CA ARG A 239 -9.48 -0.70 -18.01
C ARG A 239 -9.90 -0.44 -19.45
N SER A 240 -11.19 -0.47 -19.74
CA SER A 240 -11.71 -0.23 -21.10
C SER A 240 -11.36 1.18 -21.59
N VAL A 241 -11.65 2.23 -20.81
CA VAL A 241 -11.42 3.62 -21.24
C VAL A 241 -9.92 3.94 -21.35
N THR A 242 -9.09 3.41 -20.45
CA THR A 242 -7.63 3.62 -20.51
C THR A 242 -7.02 2.96 -21.75
N ALA A 243 -7.44 1.72 -22.07
CA ALA A 243 -7.00 1.03 -23.27
C ALA A 243 -7.42 1.77 -24.56
N GLU A 244 -8.68 2.21 -24.63
CA GLU A 244 -9.20 2.97 -25.77
C GLU A 244 -8.39 4.25 -26.04
N LEU A 245 -8.01 4.98 -24.99
CA LEU A 245 -7.36 6.28 -25.09
C LEU A 245 -5.83 6.21 -25.05
N SER A 246 -5.26 5.00 -25.06
CA SER A 246 -3.81 4.77 -24.92
C SER A 246 -3.22 5.43 -23.67
N ILE A 247 -3.94 5.30 -22.55
CA ILE A 247 -3.53 5.73 -21.21
C ILE A 247 -3.11 4.46 -20.46
N LEU A 248 -1.99 4.49 -19.74
CA LEU A 248 -1.59 3.32 -18.96
C LEU A 248 -2.44 3.19 -17.69
N LEU A 249 -2.90 1.99 -17.40
CA LEU A 249 -3.49 1.65 -16.10
C LEU A 249 -2.39 1.12 -15.18
N ILE A 250 -2.25 1.72 -14.02
CA ILE A 250 -1.29 1.30 -12.99
C ILE A 250 -2.07 0.81 -11.77
N PHE A 251 -1.91 -0.45 -11.41
CA PHE A 251 -2.39 -0.93 -10.12
C PHE A 251 -1.31 -0.77 -9.06
N ASP A 252 -1.67 -0.08 -7.98
CA ASP A 252 -0.91 -0.07 -6.76
C ASP A 252 -1.30 -1.25 -5.88
N GLU A 253 -0.53 -2.33 -6.02
CA GLU A 253 -0.73 -3.57 -5.28
C GLU A 253 0.26 -3.72 -4.12
N VAL A 254 0.85 -2.60 -3.66
CA VAL A 254 1.76 -2.60 -2.51
C VAL A 254 1.09 -3.21 -1.27
N ILE A 255 -0.23 -3.06 -1.11
CA ILE A 255 -1.04 -3.76 -0.09
C ILE A 255 -1.77 -4.95 -0.71
N SER A 256 -2.48 -4.74 -1.83
CA SER A 256 -3.46 -5.70 -2.31
C SER A 256 -2.89 -6.97 -2.93
N LEU A 257 -1.58 -7.04 -3.23
CA LEU A 257 -0.95 -8.27 -3.74
C LEU A 257 -1.24 -9.48 -2.85
N ARG A 258 -1.48 -9.26 -1.55
CA ARG A 258 -1.70 -10.34 -0.58
C ARG A 258 -3.06 -11.04 -0.66
N VAL A 259 -4.01 -10.57 -1.47
CA VAL A 259 -5.37 -11.13 -1.47
C VAL A 259 -5.50 -12.42 -2.27
N ALA A 260 -4.56 -12.70 -3.19
CA ALA A 260 -4.48 -13.92 -3.99
C ALA A 260 -3.01 -14.14 -4.43
N PRO A 261 -2.62 -15.33 -4.93
CA PRO A 261 -1.26 -15.57 -5.42
C PRO A 261 -0.77 -14.55 -6.46
N GLY A 262 -1.63 -14.13 -7.38
CA GLY A 262 -1.41 -13.12 -8.39
C GLY A 262 -1.98 -11.75 -8.06
N GLY A 263 -2.38 -11.49 -6.80
CA GLY A 263 -2.87 -10.21 -6.33
C GLY A 263 -4.34 -9.91 -6.65
N ALA A 264 -4.74 -8.66 -6.43
CA ALA A 264 -6.10 -8.22 -6.69
C ALA A 264 -6.43 -8.23 -8.18
N GLN A 265 -5.45 -8.04 -9.07
CA GLN A 265 -5.66 -8.24 -10.51
C GLN A 265 -6.14 -9.67 -10.86
N GLU A 266 -5.67 -10.70 -10.16
CA GLU A 266 -6.21 -12.07 -10.29
C GLU A 266 -7.63 -12.14 -9.73
N LEU A 267 -7.85 -11.61 -8.52
CA LEU A 267 -9.16 -11.62 -7.86
C LEU A 267 -10.26 -10.96 -8.71
N TYR A 268 -9.95 -9.84 -9.35
CA TYR A 268 -10.90 -9.08 -10.16
C TYR A 268 -10.90 -9.46 -11.64
N GLY A 269 -9.92 -10.21 -12.12
CA GLY A 269 -9.77 -10.54 -13.53
C GLY A 269 -9.48 -9.33 -14.43
N VAL A 270 -8.89 -8.26 -13.88
CA VAL A 270 -8.56 -7.03 -14.61
C VAL A 270 -7.05 -6.83 -14.62
N MET A 271 -6.45 -6.83 -15.81
CA MET A 271 -5.00 -6.67 -15.99
C MET A 271 -4.60 -5.20 -16.20
N PRO A 272 -3.74 -4.62 -15.34
CA PRO A 272 -3.16 -3.31 -15.56
C PRO A 272 -2.02 -3.37 -16.59
N ASP A 273 -1.56 -2.20 -17.06
CA ASP A 273 -0.36 -2.10 -17.89
C ASP A 273 0.92 -2.14 -17.05
N LEU A 274 0.86 -1.61 -15.83
CA LEU A 274 1.92 -1.64 -14.82
C LEU A 274 1.35 -1.99 -13.45
N THR A 275 2.14 -2.64 -12.62
CA THR A 275 1.83 -2.93 -11.21
C THR A 275 2.98 -2.46 -10.32
N THR A 276 2.64 -1.86 -9.18
CA THR A 276 3.59 -1.54 -8.12
C THR A 276 3.40 -2.45 -6.92
N LEU A 277 4.50 -2.97 -6.38
CA LEU A 277 4.56 -3.96 -5.32
C LEU A 277 5.47 -3.47 -4.19
N GLY A 278 5.24 -3.99 -2.99
CA GLY A 278 6.09 -3.74 -1.84
C GLY A 278 5.68 -4.63 -0.68
N LYS A 279 6.04 -4.23 0.54
CA LYS A 279 5.57 -4.89 1.76
C LYS A 279 5.90 -6.38 1.77
N ILE A 280 4.93 -7.25 1.47
CA ILE A 280 5.06 -8.71 1.59
C ILE A 280 6.19 -9.28 0.72
N ILE A 281 6.50 -8.64 -0.43
CA ILE A 281 7.55 -9.10 -1.34
C ILE A 281 8.97 -8.93 -0.77
N GLY A 282 9.13 -8.22 0.34
CA GLY A 282 10.41 -8.02 1.01
C GLY A 282 10.67 -8.94 2.18
N GLY A 283 9.70 -9.78 2.57
CA GLY A 283 9.84 -10.65 3.74
C GLY A 283 10.19 -9.89 5.03
N GLY A 284 9.72 -8.65 5.17
CA GLY A 284 10.02 -7.78 6.31
C GLY A 284 11.24 -6.86 6.14
N LEU A 285 11.93 -6.90 5.00
CA LEU A 285 13.00 -5.96 4.66
C LEU A 285 12.56 -4.90 3.63
N PRO A 286 13.26 -3.76 3.52
CA PRO A 286 12.99 -2.74 2.51
C PRO A 286 13.17 -3.29 1.09
N VAL A 287 12.06 -3.69 0.48
CA VAL A 287 11.97 -4.14 -0.91
C VAL A 287 10.63 -3.68 -1.46
N ALA A 288 10.69 -3.15 -2.67
CA ALA A 288 9.55 -2.87 -3.50
C ALA A 288 9.88 -3.21 -4.95
N ALA A 289 8.88 -3.22 -5.80
CA ALA A 289 9.08 -3.48 -7.22
C ALA A 289 8.03 -2.74 -8.04
N PHE A 290 8.35 -2.47 -9.29
CA PHE A 290 7.37 -2.08 -10.29
C PHE A 290 7.66 -2.84 -11.58
N GLY A 291 6.62 -3.17 -12.31
CA GLY A 291 6.73 -3.98 -13.51
C GLY A 291 5.44 -3.99 -14.30
N GLY A 292 5.40 -4.72 -15.40
CA GLY A 292 4.21 -4.83 -16.23
C GLY A 292 4.56 -5.29 -17.64
N ARG A 293 3.81 -4.78 -18.62
CA ARG A 293 4.02 -5.05 -20.05
C ARG A 293 5.46 -4.82 -20.47
N ALA A 294 6.02 -5.74 -21.25
CA ALA A 294 7.41 -5.69 -21.68
C ALA A 294 7.71 -4.45 -22.53
N ASP A 295 6.81 -4.04 -23.43
CA ASP A 295 7.01 -2.89 -24.31
C ASP A 295 7.15 -1.56 -23.55
N VAL A 296 6.41 -1.41 -22.44
CA VAL A 296 6.53 -0.27 -21.53
C VAL A 296 7.84 -0.37 -20.73
N MET A 297 8.11 -1.53 -20.14
CA MET A 297 9.30 -1.77 -19.30
C MET A 297 10.61 -1.67 -20.08
N GLU A 298 10.59 -1.93 -21.38
CA GLU A 298 11.76 -1.87 -22.26
C GLU A 298 12.40 -0.46 -22.27
N LEU A 299 11.69 0.61 -21.90
CA LEU A 299 12.28 1.95 -21.76
C LEU A 299 13.32 2.05 -20.64
N LEU A 300 13.35 1.08 -19.71
CA LEU A 300 14.36 0.99 -18.66
C LEU A 300 15.60 0.19 -19.09
N ASP A 301 15.58 -0.41 -20.29
CA ASP A 301 16.73 -1.15 -20.81
C ASP A 301 17.90 -0.18 -21.07
N PRO A 302 19.03 -0.31 -20.35
CA PRO A 302 20.18 0.59 -20.51
C PRO A 302 20.85 0.49 -21.89
N ARG A 303 20.57 -0.57 -22.66
CA ARG A 303 21.07 -0.79 -24.01
C ARG A 303 20.34 0.06 -25.06
N ARG A 304 19.15 0.57 -24.74
CA ARG A 304 18.33 1.41 -25.63
C ARG A 304 18.63 2.90 -25.42
N LYS A 305 18.32 3.72 -26.44
CA LYS A 305 18.41 5.18 -26.37
C LYS A 305 17.23 5.84 -27.10
N PRO A 306 16.57 6.86 -26.51
CA PRO A 306 16.69 7.26 -25.12
C PRO A 306 16.20 6.16 -24.16
N ASN A 307 16.66 6.17 -22.91
CA ASN A 307 16.17 5.28 -21.87
C ASN A 307 15.90 6.04 -20.56
N LEU A 308 15.01 5.50 -19.74
CA LEU A 308 14.76 5.99 -18.38
C LEU A 308 15.81 5.37 -17.45
N ALA A 309 16.67 6.19 -16.87
CA ALA A 309 17.63 5.74 -15.87
C ALA A 309 16.93 5.48 -14.52
N GLN A 310 17.15 4.30 -13.96
CA GLN A 310 16.81 3.95 -12.58
C GLN A 310 18.08 3.57 -11.84
N GLY A 311 18.52 4.44 -10.93
CA GLY A 311 19.54 4.13 -9.93
C GLY A 311 18.94 3.70 -8.60
N GLY A 312 19.80 3.38 -7.65
CA GLY A 312 19.44 3.09 -6.26
C GLY A 312 20.43 2.11 -5.65
N THR A 313 21.17 2.55 -4.63
CA THR A 313 22.28 1.79 -4.02
C THR A 313 21.85 0.42 -3.49
N TYR A 314 20.61 0.31 -3.01
CA TYR A 314 20.07 -0.91 -2.40
C TYR A 314 19.00 -1.60 -3.25
N ASN A 315 18.76 -1.13 -4.48
CA ASN A 315 17.85 -1.82 -5.40
C ASN A 315 18.40 -3.23 -5.65
N GLY A 316 17.56 -4.24 -5.49
CA GLY A 316 17.99 -5.64 -5.68
C GLY A 316 18.99 -6.14 -4.62
N ASN A 317 19.13 -5.47 -3.47
CA ASN A 317 20.08 -5.92 -2.44
C ASN A 317 19.82 -7.39 -2.04
N PRO A 318 20.86 -8.23 -1.98
CA PRO A 318 20.69 -9.67 -1.86
C PRO A 318 19.98 -10.08 -0.56
N LEU A 319 20.14 -9.31 0.53
CA LEU A 319 19.48 -9.57 1.81
C LEU A 319 17.95 -9.47 1.69
N GLY A 320 17.46 -8.38 1.11
CA GLY A 320 16.04 -8.17 0.82
C GLY A 320 15.50 -9.17 -0.19
N MET A 321 16.26 -9.46 -1.25
CA MET A 321 15.85 -10.45 -2.26
C MET A 321 15.71 -11.86 -1.66
N ALA A 322 16.63 -12.28 -0.80
CA ALA A 322 16.57 -13.57 -0.13
C ALA A 322 15.39 -13.67 0.85
N ALA A 323 15.15 -12.62 1.64
CA ALA A 323 14.01 -12.55 2.55
C ALA A 323 12.68 -12.58 1.78
N GLY A 324 12.58 -11.79 0.72
CA GLY A 324 11.44 -11.73 -0.18
C GLY A 324 11.15 -13.06 -0.85
N LEU A 325 12.16 -13.71 -1.43
CA LEU A 325 12.04 -15.02 -2.06
C LEU A 325 11.54 -16.08 -1.06
N ALA A 326 12.12 -16.11 0.14
CA ALA A 326 11.68 -17.02 1.20
C ALA A 326 10.22 -16.75 1.61
N ALA A 327 9.84 -15.49 1.82
CA ALA A 327 8.48 -15.14 2.23
C ALA A 327 7.46 -15.48 1.14
N MET A 328 7.72 -15.10 -0.12
CA MET A 328 6.82 -15.38 -1.23
C MET A 328 6.70 -16.88 -1.48
N THR A 329 7.78 -17.65 -1.36
CA THR A 329 7.74 -19.12 -1.52
C THR A 329 6.80 -19.79 -0.52
N GLU A 330 6.76 -19.33 0.72
CA GLU A 330 5.86 -19.87 1.77
C GLU A 330 4.40 -19.44 1.58
N LEU A 331 4.14 -18.39 0.80
CA LEU A 331 2.79 -17.96 0.42
C LEU A 331 2.27 -18.82 -0.75
N THR A 332 1.86 -20.04 -0.42
CA THR A 332 1.23 -20.99 -1.36
C THR A 332 -0.27 -20.75 -1.50
N PRO A 333 -0.93 -21.27 -2.55
CA PRO A 333 -2.37 -21.10 -2.74
C PRO A 333 -3.23 -21.50 -1.52
N ASP A 334 -2.88 -22.57 -0.82
CA ASP A 334 -3.58 -23.01 0.39
C ASP A 334 -3.39 -22.05 1.57
N VAL A 335 -2.21 -21.40 1.70
CA VAL A 335 -1.98 -20.36 2.69
C VAL A 335 -2.86 -19.14 2.42
N TYR A 336 -2.97 -18.69 1.16
CA TYR A 336 -3.88 -17.60 0.80
C TYR A 336 -5.34 -17.96 1.09
N GLN A 337 -5.78 -19.17 0.73
CA GLN A 337 -7.14 -19.64 1.00
C GLN A 337 -7.44 -19.66 2.51
N ASP A 338 -6.53 -20.16 3.33
CA ASP A 338 -6.71 -20.19 4.79
C ASP A 338 -6.72 -18.78 5.41
N LEU A 339 -5.82 -17.89 4.95
CA LEU A 339 -5.79 -16.48 5.37
C LEU A 339 -7.10 -15.78 5.03
N ASN A 340 -7.61 -15.96 3.82
CA ASN A 340 -8.84 -15.32 3.36
C ASN A 340 -10.08 -15.87 4.10
N ARG A 341 -10.11 -17.18 4.36
CA ARG A 341 -11.16 -17.80 5.20
C ARG A 341 -11.16 -17.24 6.62
N LYS A 342 -9.99 -17.04 7.22
CA LYS A 342 -9.85 -16.43 8.55
C LYS A 342 -10.27 -14.96 8.53
N GLY A 343 -9.88 -14.19 7.51
CA GLY A 343 -10.30 -12.80 7.34
C GLY A 343 -11.82 -12.66 7.25
N ALA A 344 -12.47 -13.45 6.40
CA ALA A 344 -13.93 -13.47 6.28
C ALA A 344 -14.62 -13.78 7.61
N ARG A 345 -14.12 -14.78 8.36
CA ARG A 345 -14.63 -15.12 9.68
C ARG A 345 -14.49 -13.97 10.68
N VAL A 346 -13.36 -13.27 10.70
CA VAL A 346 -13.16 -12.11 11.58
C VAL A 346 -14.15 -11.00 11.24
N CYS A 347 -14.34 -10.69 9.96
CA CYS A 347 -15.31 -9.68 9.52
C CYS A 347 -16.74 -10.03 9.93
N GLU A 348 -17.15 -11.29 9.72
CA GLU A 348 -18.49 -11.78 10.11
C GLU A 348 -18.71 -11.65 11.62
N GLN A 349 -17.75 -12.11 12.43
CA GLN A 349 -17.85 -12.09 13.88
C GLN A 349 -17.82 -10.66 14.45
N LEU A 350 -17.00 -9.77 13.90
CA LEU A 350 -16.99 -8.36 14.29
C LEU A 350 -18.34 -7.70 13.98
N THR A 351 -18.88 -7.95 12.78
CA THR A 351 -20.20 -7.43 12.36
C THR A 351 -21.30 -7.90 13.31
N GLU A 352 -21.33 -9.20 13.63
CA GLU A 352 -22.32 -9.79 14.54
C GLU A 352 -22.22 -9.20 15.96
N VAL A 353 -21.00 -9.08 16.50
CA VAL A 353 -20.77 -8.55 17.86
C VAL A 353 -21.18 -7.08 17.94
N LEU A 354 -20.80 -6.26 16.96
CA LEU A 354 -21.15 -4.84 16.93
C LEU A 354 -22.68 -4.66 16.84
N ALA A 355 -23.34 -5.42 15.96
CA ALA A 355 -24.80 -5.40 15.82
C ALA A 355 -25.52 -5.83 17.11
N THR A 356 -25.06 -6.91 17.76
CA THR A 356 -25.66 -7.42 19.01
C THR A 356 -25.59 -6.41 20.15
N HIS A 357 -24.56 -5.58 20.19
CA HIS A 357 -24.39 -4.52 21.20
C HIS A 357 -24.96 -3.17 20.76
N GLY A 358 -25.64 -3.09 19.61
CA GLY A 358 -26.22 -1.84 19.10
C GLY A 358 -25.19 -0.78 18.69
N VAL A 359 -23.94 -1.19 18.42
CA VAL A 359 -22.87 -0.29 17.97
C VAL A 359 -23.05 -0.03 16.47
N ARG A 360 -23.22 1.25 16.10
CA ARG A 360 -23.35 1.67 14.70
C ARG A 360 -21.98 1.65 14.03
N ALA A 361 -21.69 0.56 13.33
CA ALA A 361 -20.42 0.40 12.62
C ALA A 361 -20.58 -0.48 11.37
N GLN A 362 -19.71 -0.24 10.39
CA GLN A 362 -19.48 -1.09 9.24
C GLN A 362 -18.14 -1.81 9.38
N VAL A 363 -18.05 -3.03 8.84
CA VAL A 363 -16.79 -3.76 8.73
C VAL A 363 -16.53 -4.05 7.25
N ASN A 364 -15.53 -3.37 6.68
CA ASN A 364 -15.06 -3.70 5.36
C ASN A 364 -14.03 -4.82 5.44
N GLY A 365 -14.02 -5.73 4.45
CA GLY A 365 -13.02 -6.79 4.38
C GLY A 365 -12.83 -7.34 2.97
N VAL A 366 -11.58 -7.63 2.62
CA VAL A 366 -11.21 -8.33 1.39
C VAL A 366 -10.02 -9.24 1.67
N GLY A 367 -10.19 -10.54 1.44
CA GLY A 367 -9.17 -11.54 1.76
C GLY A 367 -8.80 -11.51 3.25
N SER A 368 -7.53 -11.23 3.55
CA SER A 368 -7.00 -11.11 4.93
C SER A 368 -6.88 -9.66 5.43
N LEU A 369 -7.52 -8.72 4.76
CA LEU A 369 -7.59 -7.31 5.13
C LEU A 369 -8.98 -6.99 5.68
N PHE A 370 -9.05 -6.17 6.72
CA PHE A 370 -10.31 -5.63 7.23
C PHE A 370 -10.12 -4.28 7.90
N ALA A 371 -11.19 -3.50 7.98
CA ALA A 371 -11.25 -2.24 8.71
C ALA A 371 -12.64 -2.06 9.35
N ILE A 372 -12.68 -1.43 10.52
CA ILE A 372 -13.91 -1.08 11.23
C ILE A 372 -14.14 0.41 11.06
N HIS A 373 -15.37 0.79 10.73
CA HIS A 373 -15.79 2.18 10.53
C HIS A 373 -17.00 2.47 11.41
N PHE A 374 -16.90 3.44 12.31
CA PHE A 374 -18.01 3.80 13.20
C PHE A 374 -19.02 4.72 12.50
N THR A 375 -19.84 4.11 11.65
CA THR A 375 -20.90 4.75 10.88
C THR A 375 -22.02 3.75 10.56
N ASP A 376 -23.23 4.26 10.32
CA ASP A 376 -24.37 3.47 9.83
C ASP A 376 -24.50 3.47 8.29
N GLN A 377 -23.65 4.24 7.60
CA GLN A 377 -23.63 4.32 6.14
C GLN A 377 -22.61 3.34 5.54
N PRO A 378 -22.91 2.70 4.39
CA PRO A 378 -21.92 1.91 3.66
C PRO A 378 -20.66 2.73 3.34
N VAL A 379 -19.48 2.18 3.65
CA VAL A 379 -18.19 2.81 3.35
C VAL A 379 -17.65 2.27 2.04
N VAL A 380 -17.85 3.04 0.96
CA VAL A 380 -17.59 2.64 -0.43
C VAL A 380 -16.56 3.52 -1.14
N ASP A 381 -16.18 4.64 -0.52
CA ASP A 381 -15.19 5.60 -1.01
C ASP A 381 -14.61 6.43 0.15
N TYR A 382 -13.68 7.34 -0.16
CA TYR A 382 -13.07 8.22 0.84
C TYR A 382 -14.10 9.10 1.56
N ARG A 383 -15.11 9.63 0.85
CA ARG A 383 -16.07 10.59 1.42
C ARG A 383 -17.02 9.92 2.40
N THR A 384 -17.52 8.72 2.09
CA THR A 384 -18.31 7.89 2.99
C THR A 384 -17.50 7.38 4.17
N LYS A 385 -16.19 7.13 4.00
CA LYS A 385 -15.30 6.88 5.14
C LYS A 385 -15.15 8.11 6.04
N ALA A 386 -14.98 9.29 5.45
CA ALA A 386 -14.76 10.54 6.17
C ALA A 386 -15.95 10.97 7.04
N SER A 387 -17.16 10.47 6.77
CA SER A 387 -18.34 10.71 7.61
C SER A 387 -18.39 9.85 8.89
N SER A 388 -17.44 8.93 9.07
CA SER A 388 -17.34 8.11 10.29
C SER A 388 -17.06 8.96 11.52
N ASP A 389 -17.61 8.53 12.67
CA ASP A 389 -17.40 9.20 13.95
C ASP A 389 -15.93 9.11 14.38
N GLN A 390 -15.21 10.22 14.16
CA GLN A 390 -13.79 10.32 14.50
C GLN A 390 -13.56 10.23 16.01
N LYS A 391 -14.53 10.63 16.85
CA LYS A 391 -14.37 10.54 18.30
C LYS A 391 -14.33 9.08 18.72
N VAL A 392 -15.32 8.27 18.33
CA VAL A 392 -15.34 6.83 18.66
C VAL A 392 -14.16 6.07 18.03
N THR A 393 -13.59 6.59 16.93
CA THR A 393 -12.41 6.01 16.30
C THR A 393 -11.12 6.26 17.11
N HIS A 394 -11.04 7.36 17.87
CA HIS A 394 -9.82 7.82 18.55
C HIS A 394 -9.91 7.81 20.09
N GLU A 395 -11.10 7.98 20.64
CA GLU A 395 -11.48 8.04 22.06
C GLU A 395 -12.27 6.78 22.45
#